data_AF-A0A2M7WSE8-F1
#
_entry.id   AF-A0A2M7WSE8-F1
#
_cell.length_a   1.000
_cell.length_b   1.000
_cell.length_c   1.000
_cell.angle_alpha   90.00
_cell.angle_beta   90.00
_cell.angle_gamma   90.00
#
_symmetry.space_group_name_H-M   'P 1'
#
loop_
_entity.id
_entity.type
_entity.pdbx_description
1 polymer ?
#
loop_
_entity_poly.entity_id
_entity_poly.type
_entity_poly.pdbx_seq_one_letter_code
_entity_poly.pdbx_strand_id
1 'polypeptide(L)'
;MVRQAHHKMKTEILQKDAPVLRKTAKSVPVKEIGSKKIQNILSRMKEALYTEEDGVAIAAPQIGESLRIFVVKGDVLTFIRNKNGKLETQELSEKKVPEDMIFINPEITKTSKKKKDMEEGCLSVRWLYGYVKRSEKVTIRSYDENGKLKERGASGLLAQIFQHETDHLNGILFIDTATNVRDMPPEHPQTKVKPATSKLKFVFFGASTFSRYVLEELESAGFSPALKITSAREPLPVEKLRELKADVFIVASFGKILPKEIIDLPKYKTLNVHPSLLPKLRGATPIQNTILGLGEPGVTIMKLDEKIDHGPILAQIPIPISPWPDHYRTVEEKLGRAGGQLLGPILSKWVTGKIEKKIQNDLEASYTKEVKKEDGLLELDGPAEVNWRKVLAYSNWPGAYIIFKNKFGKEVRVVIKDAEIRDGKFRPTRIVPAGKKEMSWEDFLRGN
;
A
#
# COMPACT_ATOMS: atom_id res chain seq x y z
N MET A 1 -7.56 -22.81 43.97
CA MET A 1 -8.27 -22.87 42.66
C MET A 1 -7.70 -21.79 41.75
N VAL A 2 -6.71 -22.13 40.93
CA VAL A 2 -6.15 -21.22 39.92
C VAL A 2 -6.66 -21.72 38.57
N ARG A 3 -7.62 -20.99 37.98
CA ARG A 3 -8.04 -21.24 36.60
C ARG A 3 -6.92 -20.76 35.68
N GLN A 4 -6.12 -21.70 35.16
CA GLN A 4 -5.26 -21.44 34.01
C GLN A 4 -6.13 -21.10 32.80
N ALA A 5 -6.17 -19.82 32.43
CA ALA A 5 -6.67 -19.39 31.15
C ALA A 5 -5.79 -20.03 30.05
N HIS A 6 -6.38 -20.97 29.31
CA HIS A 6 -5.76 -21.49 28.10
C HIS A 6 -5.68 -20.36 27.07
N HIS A 7 -4.50 -19.79 26.91
CA HIS A 7 -4.17 -18.94 25.78
C HIS A 7 -4.21 -19.83 24.52
N LYS A 8 -5.35 -19.87 23.81
CA LYS A 8 -5.43 -20.54 22.51
C LYS A 8 -4.45 -19.84 21.56
N MET A 9 -3.40 -20.54 21.16
CA MET A 9 -2.45 -20.07 20.16
C MET A 9 -3.20 -19.82 18.85
N LYS A 10 -3.07 -18.60 18.30
CA LYS A 10 -3.64 -18.21 17.00
C LYS A 10 -3.11 -19.15 15.91
N THR A 11 -3.99 -19.67 15.06
CA THR A 11 -3.56 -20.48 13.89
C THR A 11 -2.79 -19.59 12.90
N GLU A 12 -1.50 -19.88 12.69
CA GLU A 12 -0.62 -19.14 11.78
C GLU A 12 -0.86 -19.55 10.31
N ILE A 13 -0.84 -18.56 9.40
CA ILE A 13 -0.86 -18.76 7.95
C ILE A 13 0.57 -18.75 7.44
N LEU A 14 1.01 -19.90 6.94
CA LEU A 14 2.35 -20.11 6.40
C LEU A 14 2.56 -19.26 5.15
N GLN A 15 3.75 -18.67 5.04
CA GLN A 15 4.17 -17.85 3.90
C GLN A 15 4.90 -18.69 2.84
N LYS A 16 5.07 -18.13 1.64
CA LYS A 16 5.49 -18.78 0.37
C LYS A 16 6.72 -19.70 0.45
N ASP A 17 7.60 -19.49 1.42
CA ASP A 17 8.81 -20.28 1.62
C ASP A 17 8.56 -21.61 2.36
N ALA A 18 7.35 -21.79 2.91
CA ALA A 18 6.98 -23.02 3.59
C ALA A 18 6.87 -24.20 2.60
N PRO A 19 7.67 -25.29 2.78
CA PRO A 19 7.72 -26.38 1.80
C PRO A 19 6.39 -27.10 1.56
N VAL A 20 5.48 -27.06 2.53
CA VAL A 20 4.15 -27.68 2.42
C VAL A 20 3.28 -27.02 1.33
N LEU A 21 3.50 -25.72 1.05
CA LEU A 21 2.78 -24.98 0.01
C LEU A 21 3.17 -25.38 -1.41
N ARG A 22 4.28 -26.11 -1.57
CA ARG A 22 4.83 -26.56 -2.86
C ARG A 22 4.59 -28.06 -3.11
N LYS A 23 3.84 -28.74 -2.22
CA LYS A 23 3.54 -30.16 -2.32
C LYS A 23 2.09 -30.38 -2.71
N THR A 24 1.84 -31.36 -3.58
CA THR A 24 0.47 -31.83 -3.85
C THR A 24 -0.12 -32.44 -2.58
N ALA A 25 -1.26 -31.89 -2.15
CA ALA A 25 -1.94 -32.29 -0.93
C ALA A 25 -2.61 -33.66 -1.07
N LYS A 26 -2.68 -34.42 0.03
CA LYS A 26 -3.25 -35.77 0.06
C LYS A 26 -4.78 -35.74 0.14
N SER A 27 -5.45 -36.67 -0.53
CA SER A 27 -6.89 -36.83 -0.39
C SER A 27 -7.26 -37.26 1.03
N VAL A 28 -8.34 -36.69 1.56
CA VAL A 28 -8.98 -37.12 2.81
C VAL A 28 -9.77 -38.40 2.56
N PRO A 29 -9.52 -39.50 3.29
CA PRO A 29 -10.37 -40.68 3.17
C PRO A 29 -11.83 -40.36 3.50
N VAL A 30 -12.79 -40.78 2.68
CA VAL A 30 -14.23 -40.43 2.85
C VAL A 30 -14.75 -40.81 4.24
N LYS A 31 -14.31 -41.96 4.77
CA LYS A 31 -14.64 -42.44 6.12
C LYS A 31 -14.13 -41.54 7.27
N GLU A 32 -13.14 -40.69 7.01
CA GLU A 32 -12.59 -39.76 7.99
C GLU A 32 -13.25 -38.38 7.93
N ILE A 33 -14.08 -38.13 6.91
CA ILE A 33 -14.87 -36.91 6.82
C ILE A 33 -15.90 -36.92 7.95
N GLY A 34 -15.83 -35.93 8.84
CA GLY A 34 -16.61 -35.89 10.08
C GLY A 34 -15.85 -36.36 11.33
N SER A 35 -14.65 -36.95 11.19
CA SER A 35 -13.81 -37.29 12.35
C SER A 35 -13.38 -36.05 13.13
N LYS A 36 -13.12 -36.21 14.44
CA LYS A 36 -12.61 -35.12 15.29
C LYS A 36 -11.35 -34.46 14.72
N LYS A 37 -10.50 -35.24 14.05
CA LYS A 37 -9.29 -34.74 13.38
C LYS A 37 -9.64 -33.74 12.27
N ILE A 38 -10.52 -34.11 11.34
CA ILE A 38 -10.90 -33.24 10.22
C ILE A 38 -11.68 -32.03 10.73
N GLN A 39 -12.58 -32.20 11.69
CA GLN A 39 -13.32 -31.07 12.30
C GLN A 39 -12.40 -30.07 13.00
N ASN A 40 -11.34 -30.53 13.66
CA ASN A 40 -10.34 -29.66 14.25
C ASN A 40 -9.55 -28.86 13.18
N ILE A 41 -9.19 -29.50 12.06
CA ILE A 41 -8.54 -28.82 10.93
C ILE A 41 -9.46 -27.75 10.35
N LEU A 42 -10.73 -28.08 10.10
CA LEU A 42 -11.72 -27.12 9.61
C LEU A 42 -11.88 -25.93 10.57
N SER A 43 -11.90 -26.18 11.88
CA SER A 43 -11.96 -25.10 12.89
C SER A 43 -10.74 -24.19 12.82
N ARG A 44 -9.52 -24.74 12.68
CA ARG A 44 -8.28 -23.97 12.54
C ARG A 44 -8.24 -23.15 11.25
N MET A 45 -8.71 -23.74 10.14
CA MET A 45 -8.81 -23.04 8.86
C MET A 45 -9.76 -21.85 8.96
N LYS A 46 -10.94 -22.04 9.57
CA LYS A 46 -11.89 -20.95 9.82
C LYS A 46 -11.29 -19.88 10.72
N GLU A 47 -10.66 -20.27 11.83
CA GLU A 47 -10.00 -19.33 12.72
C GLU A 47 -8.96 -18.47 11.96
N ALA A 48 -8.06 -19.09 11.21
CA ALA A 48 -7.07 -18.38 10.39
C ALA A 48 -7.73 -17.45 9.37
N LEU A 49 -8.71 -17.94 8.62
CA LEU A 49 -9.42 -17.16 7.60
C LEU A 49 -10.14 -15.94 8.19
N TYR A 50 -10.82 -16.09 9.33
CA TYR A 50 -11.58 -15.01 9.96
C TYR A 50 -10.69 -14.00 10.71
N THR A 51 -9.42 -14.33 10.97
CA THR A 51 -8.47 -13.35 11.51
C THR A 51 -7.88 -12.40 10.46
N GLU A 52 -8.07 -12.71 9.18
CA GLU A 52 -7.63 -11.89 8.06
C GLU A 52 -8.81 -11.09 7.50
N GLU A 53 -8.74 -9.75 7.55
CA GLU A 53 -9.87 -8.88 7.19
C GLU A 53 -10.27 -8.98 5.72
N ASP A 54 -9.32 -9.24 4.83
CA ASP A 54 -9.49 -9.43 3.38
C ASP A 54 -9.47 -10.91 2.97
N GLY A 55 -9.53 -11.83 3.94
CA GLY A 55 -9.59 -13.27 3.71
C GLY A 55 -10.91 -13.71 3.05
N VAL A 56 -10.81 -14.27 1.84
CA VAL A 56 -11.96 -14.78 1.08
C VAL A 56 -12.08 -16.31 1.16
N ALA A 57 -10.95 -16.99 1.07
CA ALA A 57 -10.84 -18.45 1.16
C ALA A 57 -9.46 -18.84 1.69
N ILE A 58 -9.35 -20.09 2.15
CA ILE A 58 -8.07 -20.68 2.60
C ILE A 58 -8.03 -22.18 2.31
N ALA A 59 -6.88 -22.67 1.87
CA ALA A 59 -6.57 -24.09 1.69
C ALA A 59 -5.79 -24.65 2.88
N ALA A 60 -6.01 -25.92 3.22
CA ALA A 60 -5.37 -26.58 4.36
C ALA A 60 -3.82 -26.53 4.35
N PRO A 61 -3.13 -26.61 3.19
CA PRO A 61 -1.68 -26.44 3.16
C PRO A 61 -1.19 -25.11 3.74
N GLN A 62 -2.00 -24.06 3.67
CA GLN A 62 -1.67 -22.72 4.18
C GLN A 62 -1.60 -22.65 5.70
N ILE A 63 -2.20 -23.62 6.41
CA ILE A 63 -2.08 -23.76 7.87
C ILE A 63 -1.19 -24.96 8.27
N GLY A 64 -0.41 -25.49 7.32
CA GLY A 64 0.50 -26.61 7.53
C GLY A 64 -0.09 -28.00 7.30
N GLU A 65 -1.36 -28.12 6.95
CA GLU A 65 -2.04 -29.40 6.78
C GLU A 65 -2.07 -29.83 5.31
N SER A 66 -1.27 -30.84 4.94
CA SER A 66 -1.17 -31.32 3.55
C SER A 66 -2.36 -32.21 3.15
N LEU A 67 -3.58 -31.68 3.24
CA LEU A 67 -4.84 -32.33 2.89
C LEU A 67 -5.60 -31.54 1.82
N ARG A 68 -6.34 -32.23 0.96
CA ARG A 68 -7.17 -31.63 -0.09
C ARG A 68 -8.46 -31.03 0.49
N ILE A 69 -8.33 -29.92 1.21
CA ILE A 69 -9.44 -29.20 1.83
C ILE A 69 -9.25 -27.70 1.58
N PHE A 70 -10.31 -27.01 1.15
CA PHE A 70 -10.36 -25.56 1.23
C PHE A 70 -11.72 -25.09 1.78
N VAL A 71 -11.72 -23.90 2.37
CA VAL A 71 -12.90 -23.25 2.95
C VAL A 71 -13.08 -21.90 2.28
N VAL A 72 -14.31 -21.58 1.88
CA VAL A 72 -14.69 -20.25 1.37
C VAL A 72 -15.64 -19.61 2.37
N LYS A 73 -15.34 -18.37 2.76
CA LYS A 73 -16.10 -17.62 3.75
C LYS A 73 -17.53 -17.35 3.28
N GLY A 74 -18.52 -17.55 4.14
CA GLY A 74 -19.94 -17.47 3.77
C GLY A 74 -20.40 -16.08 3.30
N ASP A 75 -19.85 -15.02 3.87
CA ASP A 75 -20.18 -13.62 3.55
C ASP A 75 -19.72 -13.18 2.14
N VAL A 76 -18.75 -13.87 1.54
CA VAL A 76 -18.29 -13.65 0.15
C VAL A 76 -19.44 -13.81 -0.85
N LEU A 77 -20.44 -14.65 -0.54
CA LEU A 77 -21.61 -14.85 -1.39
C LEU A 77 -22.56 -13.64 -1.44
N THR A 78 -22.50 -12.73 -0.45
CA THR A 78 -23.31 -11.51 -0.45
C THR A 78 -22.84 -10.52 -1.52
N PHE A 79 -21.53 -10.49 -1.81
CA PHE A 79 -20.94 -9.65 -2.85
C PHE A 79 -21.25 -10.13 -4.28
N ILE A 80 -21.59 -11.41 -4.44
CA ILE A 80 -21.78 -12.03 -5.78
C ILE A 80 -23.22 -11.83 -6.31
N ARG A 81 -24.17 -11.37 -5.48
CA ARG A 81 -25.60 -11.46 -5.80
C ARG A 81 -26.24 -10.31 -6.60
N ASN A 82 -25.54 -9.21 -6.93
CA ASN A 82 -26.14 -8.14 -7.72
C ASN A 82 -25.61 -8.11 -9.17
N LYS A 83 -26.42 -8.60 -10.11
CA LYS A 83 -26.12 -8.69 -11.55
C LYS A 83 -26.04 -7.35 -12.30
N ASN A 84 -26.16 -6.19 -11.65
CA ASN A 84 -26.28 -4.89 -12.34
C ASN A 84 -25.26 -3.82 -11.92
N GLY A 85 -24.16 -4.17 -11.23
CA GLY A 85 -23.01 -3.24 -11.10
C GLY A 85 -23.25 -1.94 -10.33
N LYS A 86 -24.32 -1.83 -9.54
CA LYS A 86 -24.49 -0.78 -8.52
C LYS A 86 -24.32 -1.37 -7.12
N LEU A 87 -23.49 -0.72 -6.31
CA LEU A 87 -23.42 -0.93 -4.87
C LEU A 87 -24.65 -0.29 -4.23
N GLU A 88 -25.68 -1.09 -3.96
CA GLU A 88 -26.74 -0.72 -3.02
C GLU A 88 -26.58 -1.57 -1.76
N THR A 89 -26.39 -0.90 -0.63
CA THR A 89 -26.56 -1.51 0.70
C THR A 89 -28.05 -1.72 0.93
N GLN A 90 -28.55 -2.93 0.70
CA GLN A 90 -29.81 -3.31 1.33
C GLN A 90 -29.55 -3.52 2.83
N GLU A 91 -30.34 -2.82 3.64
CA GLU A 91 -30.41 -3.07 5.08
C GLU A 91 -30.65 -4.56 5.33
N LEU A 92 -29.74 -5.16 6.10
CA LEU A 92 -29.87 -6.54 6.57
C LEU A 92 -31.04 -6.59 7.56
N SER A 93 -32.23 -6.95 7.06
CA SER A 93 -33.25 -7.58 7.92
C SER A 93 -32.63 -8.82 8.58
N GLU A 94 -32.90 -9.03 9.87
CA GLU A 94 -32.40 -10.10 10.73
C GLU A 94 -32.63 -11.53 10.19
N LYS A 95 -31.88 -11.96 9.18
CA LYS A 95 -31.93 -13.33 8.64
C LYS A 95 -30.51 -13.89 8.44
N LYS A 96 -30.20 -14.92 9.25
CA LYS A 96 -29.09 -15.90 9.19
C LYS A 96 -27.83 -15.48 8.40
N VAL A 97 -26.71 -15.32 9.12
CA VAL A 97 -25.35 -15.26 8.54
C VAL A 97 -25.17 -16.44 7.56
N PRO A 98 -24.76 -16.21 6.30
CA PRO A 98 -24.54 -17.31 5.35
C PRO A 98 -23.47 -18.28 5.86
N GLU A 99 -23.73 -19.58 5.75
CA GLU A 99 -22.79 -20.63 6.17
C GLU A 99 -21.56 -20.70 5.23
N ASP A 100 -20.38 -20.96 5.79
CA ASP A 100 -19.16 -21.21 5.03
C ASP A 100 -19.31 -22.40 4.09
N MET A 101 -18.67 -22.31 2.93
CA MET A 101 -18.62 -23.43 1.99
C MET A 101 -17.34 -24.24 2.21
N ILE A 102 -17.49 -25.52 2.50
CA ILE A 102 -16.38 -26.44 2.75
C ILE A 102 -16.26 -27.40 1.56
N PHE A 103 -15.03 -27.54 1.05
CA PHE A 103 -14.73 -28.41 -0.09
C PHE A 103 -13.64 -29.40 0.30
N ILE A 104 -14.01 -30.67 0.44
CA ILE A 104 -13.10 -31.78 0.75
C ILE A 104 -12.91 -32.63 -0.50
N ASN A 105 -11.65 -32.95 -0.82
CA ASN A 105 -11.22 -33.57 -2.08
C ASN A 105 -11.81 -32.90 -3.33
N PRO A 106 -11.67 -31.58 -3.48
CA PRO A 106 -12.17 -30.90 -4.67
C PRO A 106 -11.44 -31.32 -5.95
N GLU A 107 -12.22 -31.40 -7.02
CA GLU A 107 -11.79 -31.65 -8.39
C GLU A 107 -12.58 -30.73 -9.35
N ILE A 108 -11.88 -30.00 -10.22
CA ILE A 108 -12.52 -29.19 -11.27
C ILE A 108 -12.84 -30.11 -12.45
N THR A 109 -14.12 -30.41 -12.66
CA THR A 109 -14.59 -31.34 -13.68
C THR A 109 -14.80 -30.69 -15.04
N LYS A 110 -15.08 -29.38 -15.08
CA LYS A 110 -15.32 -28.62 -16.32
C LYS A 110 -14.79 -27.20 -16.20
N THR A 111 -14.23 -26.68 -17.29
CA THR A 111 -13.78 -25.28 -17.41
C THR A 111 -14.26 -24.68 -18.73
N SER A 112 -14.67 -23.42 -18.72
CA SER A 112 -15.01 -22.70 -19.97
C SER A 112 -13.76 -22.43 -20.82
N LYS A 113 -13.91 -22.50 -22.15
CA LYS A 113 -12.87 -22.06 -23.11
C LYS A 113 -12.55 -20.57 -22.97
N LYS A 114 -13.56 -19.76 -22.68
CA LYS A 114 -13.39 -18.33 -22.43
C LYS A 114 -12.63 -18.13 -21.11
N LYS A 115 -11.51 -17.42 -21.20
CA LYS A 115 -10.66 -17.04 -20.07
C LYS A 115 -10.55 -15.53 -19.96
N LYS A 116 -10.28 -15.04 -18.75
CA LYS A 116 -10.08 -13.63 -18.45
C LYS A 116 -8.86 -13.48 -17.53
N ASP A 117 -8.12 -12.40 -17.71
CA ASP A 117 -7.08 -12.01 -16.75
C ASP A 117 -7.77 -11.47 -15.50
N MET A 118 -7.52 -12.12 -14.37
CA MET A 118 -8.11 -11.80 -13.09
C MET A 118 -6.98 -11.45 -12.13
N GLU A 119 -7.13 -10.34 -11.43
CA GLU A 119 -6.19 -9.97 -10.37
C GLU A 119 -6.36 -10.92 -9.18
N GLU A 120 -5.25 -11.47 -8.70
CA GLU A 120 -5.18 -12.40 -7.59
C GLU A 120 -4.17 -11.91 -6.54
N GLY A 121 -4.49 -12.17 -5.28
CA GLY A 121 -3.58 -12.09 -4.14
C GLY A 121 -3.78 -13.33 -3.26
N CYS A 122 -2.85 -13.60 -2.34
CA CYS A 122 -2.88 -14.82 -1.53
C CYS A 122 -2.43 -14.55 -0.09
N LEU A 123 -3.12 -15.15 0.89
CA LEU A 123 -2.77 -15.05 2.32
C LEU A 123 -1.38 -15.61 2.64
N SER A 124 -0.86 -16.52 1.80
CA SER A 124 0.47 -17.12 1.92
C SER A 124 1.55 -16.43 1.08
N VAL A 125 1.19 -15.41 0.30
CA VAL A 125 2.14 -14.68 -0.56
C VAL A 125 1.94 -13.18 -0.39
N ARG A 126 1.87 -12.74 0.87
CA ARG A 126 1.76 -11.32 1.19
C ARG A 126 3.06 -10.60 0.81
N TRP A 127 3.03 -9.42 0.19
CA TRP A 127 1.90 -8.58 -0.24
C TRP A 127 1.77 -8.52 -1.77
N LEU A 128 1.99 -9.65 -2.43
CA LEU A 128 2.02 -9.68 -3.89
C LEU A 128 0.62 -9.81 -4.46
N TYR A 129 0.38 -9.07 -5.54
CA TYR A 129 -0.80 -9.20 -6.39
C TYR A 129 -0.37 -9.28 -7.86
N GLY A 130 -1.11 -9.99 -8.69
CA GLY A 130 -0.80 -10.11 -10.11
C GLY A 130 -1.97 -10.65 -10.91
N TYR A 131 -1.86 -10.64 -12.23
CA TYR A 131 -2.92 -11.10 -13.11
C TYR A 131 -2.70 -12.56 -13.52
N VAL A 132 -3.69 -13.41 -13.23
CA VAL A 132 -3.71 -14.83 -13.62
C VAL A 132 -4.87 -15.06 -14.59
N LYS A 133 -4.60 -15.83 -15.65
CA LYS A 133 -5.58 -16.12 -16.69
C LYS A 133 -6.48 -17.28 -16.28
N ARG A 134 -7.70 -16.98 -15.83
CA ARG A 134 -8.68 -17.98 -15.31
C ARG A 134 -9.84 -18.21 -16.26
N SER A 135 -10.41 -19.41 -16.25
CA SER A 135 -11.68 -19.70 -16.93
C SER A 135 -12.83 -18.97 -16.24
N GLU A 136 -13.70 -18.31 -17.02
CA GLU A 136 -14.83 -17.53 -16.47
C GLU A 136 -15.88 -18.38 -15.76
N LYS A 137 -16.00 -19.66 -16.13
CA LYS A 137 -16.90 -20.63 -15.51
C LYS A 137 -16.17 -21.93 -15.25
N VAL A 138 -16.43 -22.52 -14.10
CA VAL A 138 -15.91 -23.85 -13.72
C VAL A 138 -16.99 -24.66 -13.02
N THR A 139 -16.88 -25.99 -13.11
CA THR A 139 -17.66 -26.90 -12.28
C THR A 139 -16.69 -27.63 -11.35
N ILE A 140 -17.00 -27.65 -10.07
CA ILE A 140 -16.22 -28.34 -9.05
C ILE A 140 -17.05 -29.47 -8.45
N ARG A 141 -16.42 -30.62 -8.24
CA ARG A 141 -16.95 -31.77 -7.50
C ARG A 141 -16.17 -31.94 -6.21
N SER A 142 -16.84 -32.08 -5.07
CA SER A 142 -16.21 -32.23 -3.76
C SER A 142 -17.16 -32.88 -2.76
N TYR A 143 -16.63 -33.34 -1.64
CA TYR A 143 -17.41 -33.68 -0.45
C TYR A 143 -17.60 -32.45 0.44
N ASP A 144 -18.71 -32.38 1.16
CA ASP A 144 -18.92 -31.41 2.24
C ASP A 144 -18.38 -31.92 3.59
N GLU A 145 -18.52 -31.12 4.65
CA GLU A 145 -18.08 -31.45 6.00
C GLU A 145 -18.77 -32.67 6.64
N ASN A 146 -19.89 -33.12 6.06
CA ASN A 146 -20.64 -34.29 6.46
C ASN A 146 -20.37 -35.51 5.55
N GLY A 147 -19.45 -35.40 4.60
CA GLY A 147 -19.08 -36.48 3.69
C GLY A 147 -20.06 -36.68 2.54
N LYS A 148 -20.97 -35.73 2.29
CA LYS A 148 -21.89 -35.80 1.15
C LYS A 148 -21.22 -35.26 -0.10
N LEU A 149 -21.20 -36.06 -1.16
CA LEU A 149 -20.70 -35.64 -2.47
C LEU A 149 -21.62 -34.57 -3.09
N LYS A 150 -21.03 -33.49 -3.59
CA LYS A 150 -21.70 -32.39 -4.26
C LYS A 150 -20.94 -32.00 -5.52
N GLU A 151 -21.68 -31.52 -6.52
CA GLU A 151 -21.13 -30.90 -7.72
C GLU A 151 -21.78 -29.54 -7.92
N ARG A 152 -20.96 -28.51 -8.21
CA ARG A 152 -21.40 -27.12 -8.27
C ARG A 152 -20.72 -26.38 -9.41
N GLY A 153 -21.52 -25.74 -10.25
CA GLY A 153 -21.07 -24.73 -11.19
C GLY A 153 -20.83 -23.39 -10.52
N ALA A 154 -19.78 -22.69 -10.93
CA ALA A 154 -19.45 -21.33 -10.51
C ALA A 154 -19.07 -20.47 -11.71
N SER A 155 -19.21 -19.16 -11.55
CA SER A 155 -18.78 -18.16 -12.53
C SER A 155 -18.23 -16.92 -11.82
N GLY A 156 -17.41 -16.13 -12.52
CA GLY A 156 -16.85 -14.89 -11.97
C GLY A 156 -15.93 -15.18 -10.77
N LEU A 157 -16.06 -14.40 -9.70
CA LEU A 157 -15.19 -14.50 -8.51
C LEU A 157 -15.20 -15.91 -7.88
N LEU A 158 -16.36 -16.57 -7.81
CA LEU A 158 -16.42 -17.93 -7.25
C LEU A 158 -15.69 -18.96 -8.13
N ALA A 159 -15.69 -18.77 -9.45
CA ALA A 159 -14.91 -19.62 -10.35
C ALA A 159 -13.41 -19.37 -10.22
N GLN A 160 -13.02 -18.11 -9.96
CA GLN A 160 -11.64 -17.72 -9.66
C GLN A 160 -11.16 -18.39 -8.37
N ILE A 161 -11.92 -18.26 -7.27
CA ILE A 161 -11.61 -18.89 -5.98
C ILE A 161 -11.42 -20.40 -6.14
N PHE A 162 -12.33 -21.09 -6.83
CA PHE A 162 -12.21 -22.54 -7.01
C PHE A 162 -10.92 -22.94 -7.75
N GLN A 163 -10.52 -22.19 -8.77
CA GLN A 163 -9.27 -22.43 -9.48
C GLN A 163 -8.06 -22.14 -8.58
N HIS A 164 -8.06 -21.01 -7.88
CA HIS A 164 -6.99 -20.58 -6.99
C HIS A 164 -6.78 -21.55 -5.81
N GLU A 165 -7.83 -21.92 -5.09
CA GLU A 165 -7.73 -22.86 -3.98
C GLU A 165 -7.33 -24.26 -4.45
N THR A 166 -7.77 -24.67 -5.65
CA THR A 166 -7.34 -25.95 -6.22
C THR A 166 -5.85 -25.94 -6.58
N ASP A 167 -5.30 -24.81 -7.03
CA ASP A 167 -3.87 -24.66 -7.28
C ASP A 167 -3.05 -24.84 -6.00
N HIS A 168 -3.49 -24.26 -4.88
CA HIS A 168 -2.86 -24.48 -3.58
C HIS A 168 -2.82 -25.97 -3.19
N LEU A 169 -3.90 -26.72 -3.46
CA LEU A 169 -3.94 -28.16 -3.20
C LEU A 169 -3.01 -28.97 -4.12
N ASN A 170 -2.58 -28.37 -5.24
CA ASN A 170 -1.65 -28.97 -6.18
C ASN A 170 -0.19 -28.50 -5.99
N GLY A 171 0.06 -27.61 -5.02
CA GLY A 171 1.39 -27.06 -4.74
C GLY A 171 1.78 -25.88 -5.62
N ILE A 172 0.80 -25.26 -6.29
CA ILE A 172 0.99 -24.13 -7.20
C ILE A 172 0.59 -22.86 -6.47
N LEU A 173 1.45 -21.83 -6.52
CA LEU A 173 1.15 -20.50 -6.03
C LEU A 173 0.82 -19.60 -7.23
N PHE A 174 -0.07 -18.63 -7.04
CA PHE A 174 -0.51 -17.77 -8.16
C PHE A 174 0.68 -17.05 -8.85
N ILE A 175 1.72 -16.68 -8.08
CA ILE A 175 2.97 -16.07 -8.58
C ILE A 175 3.74 -16.94 -9.58
N ASP A 176 3.47 -18.24 -9.66
CA ASP A 176 4.11 -19.13 -10.63
C ASP A 176 3.60 -18.91 -12.07
N THR A 177 2.39 -18.33 -12.21
CA THR A 177 1.74 -18.11 -13.50
C THR A 177 1.28 -16.67 -13.72
N ALA A 178 1.35 -15.83 -12.68
CA ALA A 178 0.90 -14.45 -12.74
C ALA A 178 1.80 -13.57 -13.62
N THR A 179 1.16 -12.64 -14.30
CA THR A 179 1.83 -11.54 -15.02
C THR A 179 1.62 -10.22 -14.28
N ASN A 180 2.50 -9.25 -14.51
CA ASN A 180 2.51 -7.95 -13.82
C ASN A 180 2.41 -8.08 -12.28
N VAL A 181 3.18 -9.01 -11.71
CA VAL A 181 3.24 -9.19 -10.26
C VAL A 181 3.80 -7.92 -9.65
N ARG A 182 2.99 -7.30 -8.79
CA ARG A 182 3.28 -6.05 -8.10
C ARG A 182 3.17 -6.26 -6.60
N ASP A 183 3.98 -5.52 -5.87
CA ASP A 183 3.83 -5.39 -4.44
C ASP A 183 2.68 -4.41 -4.17
N MET A 184 1.67 -4.88 -3.45
CA MET A 184 0.54 -4.09 -2.99
C MET A 184 0.42 -4.33 -1.48
N PRO A 185 1.29 -3.70 -0.66
CA PRO A 185 1.19 -3.71 0.78
C PRO A 185 -0.25 -3.36 1.19
N PRO A 186 -0.73 -3.83 2.36
CA PRO A 186 -2.13 -3.73 2.69
C PRO A 186 -2.54 -2.27 2.61
N GLU A 187 -3.52 -1.99 1.75
CA GLU A 187 -4.34 -0.81 1.95
C GLU A 187 -4.89 -0.95 3.37
N HIS A 188 -4.54 -0.01 4.27
CA HIS A 188 -5.15 0.03 5.58
C HIS A 188 -6.66 -0.05 5.40
N PRO A 189 -7.36 -0.95 6.12
CA PRO A 189 -8.74 -1.30 5.83
C PRO A 189 -9.55 -0.03 5.58
N GLN A 190 -9.90 0.20 4.32
CA GLN A 190 -10.90 1.18 3.98
C GLN A 190 -12.20 0.63 4.54
N THR A 191 -12.50 0.98 5.79
CA THR A 191 -13.80 0.75 6.37
C THR A 191 -14.80 1.43 5.45
N LYS A 192 -15.55 0.65 4.66
CA LYS A 192 -16.85 1.05 4.09
C LYS A 192 -17.92 1.21 5.18
N VAL A 193 -17.50 1.54 6.40
CA VAL A 193 -18.34 2.15 7.41
C VAL A 193 -18.21 3.64 7.12
N LYS A 194 -19.30 4.32 6.72
CA LYS A 194 -19.33 5.79 6.82
C LYS A 194 -18.84 6.11 8.24
N PRO A 195 -17.67 6.72 8.41
CA PRO A 195 -17.14 6.87 9.75
C PRO A 195 -18.11 7.78 10.52
N ALA A 196 -18.25 7.56 11.82
CA ALA A 196 -18.98 8.48 12.71
C ALA A 196 -18.41 9.92 12.64
N THR A 197 -17.31 10.11 11.90
CA THR A 197 -16.66 11.37 11.52
C THR A 197 -17.23 12.04 10.28
N SER A 198 -18.39 11.64 9.73
CA SER A 198 -19.08 12.41 8.67
C SER A 198 -19.48 13.84 9.11
N LYS A 199 -19.19 14.21 10.37
CA LYS A 199 -19.33 15.55 10.94
C LYS A 199 -17.99 16.23 11.28
N LEU A 200 -16.85 15.60 11.01
CA LEU A 200 -15.54 16.16 11.38
C LEU A 200 -15.23 17.38 10.51
N LYS A 201 -15.22 18.57 11.12
CA LYS A 201 -14.91 19.81 10.44
C LYS A 201 -13.40 20.04 10.47
N PHE A 202 -12.71 19.87 9.34
CA PHE A 202 -11.27 20.10 9.29
C PHE A 202 -10.84 21.15 8.26
N VAL A 203 -9.66 21.74 8.49
CA VAL A 203 -8.97 22.59 7.52
C VAL A 203 -7.75 21.85 6.99
N PHE A 204 -7.55 21.89 5.70
CA PHE A 204 -6.41 21.27 5.04
C PHE A 204 -5.42 22.34 4.54
N PHE A 205 -4.17 22.23 4.97
CA PHE A 205 -3.04 23.07 4.56
C PHE A 205 -2.10 22.27 3.67
N GLY A 206 -2.00 22.63 2.40
CA GLY A 206 -1.15 21.91 1.45
C GLY A 206 -1.03 22.62 0.10
N ALA A 207 0.21 22.83 -0.35
CA ALA A 207 0.52 23.61 -1.56
C ALA A 207 1.30 22.82 -2.63
N SER A 208 1.47 21.51 -2.42
CA SER A 208 2.32 20.64 -3.25
C SER A 208 1.54 19.49 -3.89
N THR A 209 2.13 18.87 -4.91
CA THR A 209 1.56 17.64 -5.51
C THR A 209 1.38 16.53 -4.48
N PHE A 210 2.34 16.36 -3.57
CA PHE A 210 2.21 15.46 -2.42
C PHE A 210 0.91 15.70 -1.64
N SER A 211 0.65 16.95 -1.26
CA SER A 211 -0.54 17.31 -0.48
C SER A 211 -1.85 17.07 -1.24
N ARG A 212 -1.83 17.18 -2.56
CA ARG A 212 -2.98 16.85 -3.42
C ARG A 212 -3.30 15.36 -3.34
N TYR A 213 -2.31 14.48 -3.45
CA TYR A 213 -2.53 13.03 -3.32
C TYR A 213 -3.12 12.66 -1.95
N VAL A 214 -2.59 13.25 -0.87
CA VAL A 214 -3.14 13.06 0.48
C VAL A 214 -4.61 13.46 0.54
N LEU A 215 -4.96 14.63 -0.01
CA LEU A 215 -6.32 15.14 0.00
C LEU A 215 -7.28 14.28 -0.85
N GLU A 216 -6.84 13.81 -2.02
CA GLU A 216 -7.65 12.94 -2.88
C GLU A 216 -8.04 11.63 -2.21
N GLU A 217 -7.12 11.01 -1.46
CA GLU A 217 -7.42 9.79 -0.71
C GLU A 217 -8.37 10.07 0.47
N LEU A 218 -8.22 11.21 1.16
CA LEU A 218 -9.17 11.64 2.20
C LEU A 218 -10.57 11.85 1.62
N GLU A 219 -10.67 12.54 0.48
CA GLU A 219 -11.95 12.80 -0.21
C GLU A 219 -12.59 11.50 -0.69
N SER A 220 -11.80 10.57 -1.21
CA SER A 220 -12.25 9.24 -1.61
C SER A 220 -12.75 8.40 -0.43
N ALA A 221 -12.15 8.58 0.76
CA ALA A 221 -12.60 7.99 2.02
C ALA A 221 -13.80 8.72 2.66
N GLY A 222 -14.35 9.74 2.00
CA GLY A 222 -15.55 10.48 2.44
C GLY A 222 -15.27 11.63 3.41
N PHE A 223 -14.03 12.07 3.56
CA PHE A 223 -13.67 13.26 4.32
C PHE A 223 -13.63 14.47 3.39
N SER A 224 -14.33 15.56 3.72
CA SER A 224 -14.28 16.81 2.95
C SER A 224 -13.83 17.97 3.84
N PRO A 225 -12.79 18.73 3.44
CA PRO A 225 -12.34 19.86 4.24
C PRO A 225 -13.35 21.00 4.20
N ALA A 226 -13.56 21.66 5.33
CA ALA A 226 -14.34 22.88 5.41
C ALA A 226 -13.62 24.09 4.81
N LEU A 227 -12.28 24.04 4.77
CA LEU A 227 -11.45 25.04 4.10
C LEU A 227 -10.14 24.38 3.62
N LYS A 228 -9.71 24.75 2.41
CA LYS A 228 -8.42 24.36 1.83
C LYS A 228 -7.54 25.62 1.78
N ILE A 229 -6.34 25.55 2.35
CA ILE A 229 -5.31 26.59 2.25
C ILE A 229 -4.20 26.04 1.36
N THR A 230 -4.17 26.51 0.11
CA THR A 230 -3.33 25.92 -0.95
C THR A 230 -2.12 26.75 -1.34
N SER A 231 -1.92 27.90 -0.68
CA SER A 231 -0.77 28.79 -0.91
C SER A 231 -0.01 29.03 0.39
N ALA A 232 1.28 28.68 0.39
CA ALA A 232 2.20 29.06 1.47
C ALA A 232 2.74 30.50 1.32
N ARG A 233 2.58 31.12 0.14
CA ARG A 233 3.06 32.47 -0.12
C ARG A 233 2.14 33.53 0.45
N GLU A 234 0.84 33.25 0.50
CA GLU A 234 -0.15 34.18 1.01
C GLU A 234 -0.13 34.24 2.56
N PRO A 235 -0.50 35.39 3.14
CA PRO A 235 -0.78 35.49 4.56
C PRO A 235 -1.83 34.46 4.99
N LEU A 236 -1.69 33.90 6.20
CA LEU A 236 -2.69 32.96 6.73
C LEU A 236 -3.98 33.73 7.03
N PRO A 237 -5.17 33.22 6.66
CA PRO A 237 -6.44 33.88 6.93
C PRO A 237 -6.87 33.63 8.38
N VAL A 238 -6.14 34.19 9.35
CA VAL A 238 -6.23 33.88 10.79
C VAL A 238 -7.66 34.05 11.32
N GLU A 239 -8.34 35.16 11.03
CA GLU A 239 -9.71 35.39 11.51
C GLU A 239 -10.69 34.34 10.99
N LYS A 240 -10.62 34.01 9.70
CA LYS A 240 -11.43 32.95 9.09
C LYS A 240 -11.16 31.59 9.75
N LEU A 241 -9.91 31.28 10.09
CA LEU A 241 -9.56 30.06 10.80
C LEU A 241 -10.16 30.01 12.22
N ARG A 242 -10.18 31.15 12.93
CA ARG A 242 -10.80 31.27 14.27
C ARG A 242 -12.32 31.09 14.20
N GLU A 243 -12.99 31.77 13.26
CA GLU A 243 -14.44 31.72 13.06
C GLU A 243 -14.92 30.32 12.67
N LEU A 244 -14.11 29.60 11.87
CA LEU A 244 -14.48 28.28 11.39
C LEU A 244 -14.61 27.26 12.52
N LYS A 245 -13.94 27.45 13.67
CA LYS A 245 -13.97 26.53 14.82
C LYS A 245 -13.80 25.07 14.40
N ALA A 246 -12.77 24.80 13.62
CA ALA A 246 -12.49 23.46 13.12
C ALA A 246 -12.14 22.50 14.28
N ASP A 247 -12.50 21.24 14.11
CA ASP A 247 -12.18 20.16 15.02
C ASP A 247 -10.67 19.83 14.96
N VAL A 248 -10.10 19.78 13.76
CA VAL A 248 -8.70 19.40 13.52
C VAL A 248 -8.14 20.16 12.31
N PHE A 249 -6.85 20.48 12.34
CA PHE A 249 -6.12 20.96 11.17
C PHE A 249 -5.21 19.88 10.65
N ILE A 250 -5.14 19.74 9.33
CA ILE A 250 -4.30 18.77 8.63
C ILE A 250 -3.30 19.53 7.78
N VAL A 251 -2.02 19.27 8.00
CA VAL A 251 -0.91 19.81 7.23
C VAL A 251 -0.30 18.68 6.42
N ALA A 252 -0.03 18.93 5.14
CA ALA A 252 0.74 18.05 4.29
C ALA A 252 1.58 18.90 3.35
N SER A 253 2.90 18.87 3.48
CA SER A 253 3.85 19.62 2.63
C SER A 253 3.36 21.02 2.26
N PHE A 254 3.02 21.83 3.28
CA PHE A 254 2.45 23.15 3.09
C PHE A 254 3.50 24.18 2.65
N GLY A 255 4.74 24.06 3.15
CA GLY A 255 5.85 24.94 2.76
C GLY A 255 5.93 26.26 3.53
N LYS A 256 5.14 26.41 4.61
CA LYS A 256 5.18 27.55 5.54
C LYS A 256 5.12 27.05 6.97
N ILE A 257 5.93 27.63 7.84
CA ILE A 257 5.89 27.36 9.29
C ILE A 257 4.59 27.95 9.85
N LEU A 258 3.80 27.13 10.52
CA LEU A 258 2.59 27.59 11.21
C LEU A 258 2.96 28.14 12.59
N PRO A 259 2.51 29.35 12.96
CA PRO A 259 2.68 29.86 14.31
C PRO A 259 1.98 28.95 15.34
N LYS A 260 2.50 28.91 16.57
CA LYS A 260 1.95 28.11 17.68
C LYS A 260 0.45 28.35 17.87
N GLU A 261 0.02 29.60 17.80
CA GLU A 261 -1.39 30.00 17.95
C GLU A 261 -2.31 29.36 16.89
N ILE A 262 -1.80 29.09 15.68
CA ILE A 262 -2.53 28.41 14.60
C ILE A 262 -2.49 26.89 14.82
N ILE A 263 -1.33 26.35 15.21
CA ILE A 263 -1.16 24.92 15.51
C ILE A 263 -2.12 24.46 16.62
N ASP A 264 -2.32 25.33 17.62
CA ASP A 264 -3.15 25.03 18.79
C ASP A 264 -4.62 25.37 18.66
N LEU A 265 -5.01 26.08 17.60
CA LEU A 265 -6.36 26.62 17.40
C LEU A 265 -7.48 25.56 17.35
N PRO A 266 -7.37 24.45 16.60
CA PRO A 266 -8.44 23.46 16.53
C PRO A 266 -8.51 22.62 17.81
N LYS A 267 -9.72 22.15 18.16
CA LYS A 267 -9.99 21.38 19.39
C LYS A 267 -9.06 20.18 19.56
N TYR A 268 -8.88 19.41 18.50
CA TYR A 268 -8.03 18.24 18.44
C TYR A 268 -6.64 18.55 17.85
N LYS A 269 -6.19 19.81 17.88
CA LYS A 269 -4.85 20.23 17.47
C LYS A 269 -4.56 19.96 15.98
N THR A 270 -3.34 20.24 15.59
CA THR A 270 -2.89 20.12 14.19
C THR A 270 -2.10 18.84 14.01
N LEU A 271 -2.43 18.08 12.95
CA LEU A 271 -1.71 16.88 12.52
C LEU A 271 -0.94 17.18 11.23
N ASN A 272 0.21 16.51 11.04
CA ASN A 272 1.01 16.56 9.82
C ASN A 272 1.15 15.17 9.21
N VAL A 273 1.10 15.11 7.88
CA VAL A 273 1.47 13.95 7.07
C VAL A 273 2.89 14.16 6.56
N HIS A 274 3.84 13.44 7.13
CA HIS A 274 5.26 13.59 6.83
C HIS A 274 5.80 12.41 6.01
N PRO A 275 6.40 12.61 4.82
CA PRO A 275 6.83 11.53 3.94
C PRO A 275 8.23 10.96 4.28
N SER A 276 8.41 10.59 5.54
CA SER A 276 9.52 9.75 6.00
C SER A 276 9.12 8.92 7.22
N LEU A 277 9.98 7.98 7.61
CA LEU A 277 9.93 7.30 8.89
C LEU A 277 10.64 8.15 9.96
N LEU A 278 9.90 9.05 10.61
CA LEU A 278 10.39 9.84 11.76
C LEU A 278 10.89 8.92 12.90
N PRO A 279 11.97 9.30 13.61
CA PRO A 279 12.58 10.64 13.64
C PRO A 279 13.59 10.93 12.51
N LYS A 280 13.80 10.01 11.56
CA LYS A 280 14.69 10.25 10.43
C LYS A 280 14.07 11.23 9.43
N LEU A 281 14.92 12.05 8.83
CA LEU A 281 14.58 12.99 7.75
C LEU A 281 13.51 14.02 8.14
N ARG A 282 13.63 14.61 9.33
CA ARG A 282 12.90 15.84 9.70
C ARG A 282 13.23 16.97 8.73
N GLY A 283 12.28 17.82 8.36
CA GLY A 283 12.51 19.02 7.55
C GLY A 283 11.94 18.98 6.13
N ALA A 284 12.49 19.81 5.26
CA ALA A 284 11.83 20.24 4.03
C ALA A 284 11.88 19.25 2.86
N THR A 285 12.88 18.36 2.80
CA THR A 285 13.15 17.53 1.60
C THR A 285 13.29 16.03 1.89
N PRO A 286 12.41 15.42 2.72
CA PRO A 286 12.51 14.00 3.06
C PRO A 286 12.49 13.08 1.84
N ILE A 287 11.62 13.32 0.85
CA ILE A 287 11.47 12.45 -0.33
C ILE A 287 12.78 12.39 -1.14
N GLN A 288 13.42 13.54 -1.40
CA GLN A 288 14.71 13.59 -2.10
C GLN A 288 15.77 12.80 -1.33
N ASN A 289 15.87 13.01 0.00
CA ASN A 289 16.88 12.37 0.82
C ASN A 289 16.65 10.85 0.94
N THR A 290 15.40 10.38 0.95
CA THR A 290 15.07 8.95 0.84
C THR A 290 15.62 8.37 -0.46
N ILE A 291 15.38 9.02 -1.61
CA ILE A 291 15.87 8.54 -2.92
C ILE A 291 17.41 8.56 -2.98
N LEU A 292 18.04 9.55 -2.33
CA LEU A 292 19.50 9.62 -2.17
C LEU A 292 20.08 8.53 -1.25
N GLY A 293 19.25 7.70 -0.63
CA GLY A 293 19.67 6.56 0.20
C GLY A 293 19.91 6.91 1.67
N LEU A 294 19.43 8.07 2.15
CA LEU A 294 19.58 8.50 3.54
C LEU A 294 18.42 8.05 4.45
N GLY A 295 17.51 7.24 3.92
CA GLY A 295 16.39 6.66 4.64
C GLY A 295 15.58 5.69 3.77
N GLU A 296 14.56 5.11 4.37
CA GLU A 296 13.63 4.19 3.71
C GLU A 296 12.33 4.92 3.36
N PRO A 297 11.66 4.55 2.26
CA PRO A 297 10.37 5.15 1.94
C PRO A 297 9.34 4.78 2.99
N GLY A 298 8.60 5.78 3.45
CA GLY A 298 7.60 5.59 4.50
C GLY A 298 6.85 6.88 4.77
N VAL A 299 5.79 6.78 5.54
CA VAL A 299 4.95 7.92 5.93
C VAL A 299 4.69 7.89 7.41
N THR A 300 4.71 9.07 8.02
CA THR A 300 4.36 9.29 9.41
C THR A 300 3.20 10.27 9.54
N ILE A 301 2.19 9.90 10.34
CA ILE A 301 1.19 10.83 10.85
C ILE A 301 1.65 11.28 12.24
N MET A 302 1.87 12.57 12.43
CA MET A 302 2.33 13.13 13.69
C MET A 302 1.45 14.29 14.14
N LYS A 303 1.43 14.56 15.44
CA LYS A 303 0.91 15.83 15.97
C LYS A 303 1.99 16.89 15.83
N LEU A 304 1.64 18.07 15.30
CA LEU A 304 2.56 19.20 15.22
C LEU A 304 2.80 19.85 16.59
N ASP A 305 4.02 20.36 16.75
CA ASP A 305 4.44 21.30 17.77
C ASP A 305 5.28 22.42 17.13
N GLU A 306 5.93 23.25 17.94
CA GLU A 306 6.70 24.41 17.47
C GLU A 306 8.04 24.03 16.81
N LYS A 307 8.49 22.78 16.98
CA LYS A 307 9.75 22.28 16.42
C LYS A 307 9.49 21.56 15.10
N ILE A 308 10.48 21.58 14.22
CA ILE A 308 10.40 20.96 12.89
C ILE A 308 10.29 19.43 13.04
N ASP A 309 9.14 18.88 12.63
CA ASP A 309 8.82 17.44 12.54
C ASP A 309 9.18 16.61 13.80
N HIS A 310 9.12 17.24 14.97
CA HIS A 310 9.54 16.68 16.26
C HIS A 310 8.39 16.04 17.05
N GLY A 311 7.18 16.59 16.91
CA GLY A 311 6.03 16.20 17.72
C GLY A 311 5.67 14.72 17.67
N PRO A 312 4.83 14.25 18.60
CA PRO A 312 4.60 12.82 18.79
C PRO A 312 4.00 12.14 17.56
N ILE A 313 4.48 10.94 17.29
CA ILE A 313 4.00 10.06 16.22
C ILE A 313 2.69 9.41 16.66
N LEU A 314 1.70 9.44 15.76
CA LEU A 314 0.41 8.79 15.92
C LEU A 314 0.35 7.47 15.18
N ALA A 315 0.90 7.44 13.96
CA ALA A 315 1.05 6.23 13.17
C ALA A 315 2.19 6.41 12.17
N GLN A 316 2.80 5.30 11.77
CA GLN A 316 3.90 5.29 10.83
C GLN A 316 3.95 3.95 10.12
N ILE A 317 4.22 3.97 8.81
CA ILE A 317 4.35 2.76 7.99
C ILE A 317 5.49 2.88 6.98
N PRO A 318 6.28 1.82 6.77
CA PRO A 318 7.18 1.72 5.62
C PRO A 318 6.37 1.49 4.34
N ILE A 319 6.83 2.04 3.23
CA ILE A 319 6.20 1.91 1.92
C ILE A 319 7.19 1.25 0.96
N PRO A 320 7.06 -0.06 0.69
CA PRO A 320 7.89 -0.71 -0.32
C PRO A 320 7.60 -0.10 -1.69
N ILE A 321 8.67 0.23 -2.43
CA ILE A 321 8.59 0.73 -3.80
C ILE A 321 9.38 -0.27 -4.66
N SER A 322 8.76 -0.77 -5.72
CA SER A 322 9.42 -1.60 -6.71
C SER A 322 9.16 -1.04 -8.12
N PRO A 323 10.20 -0.89 -8.97
CA PRO A 323 11.62 -0.99 -8.62
C PRO A 323 12.07 0.10 -7.61
N TRP A 324 13.22 -0.09 -6.94
CA TRP A 324 13.82 0.92 -6.04
C TRP A 324 15.33 1.05 -6.28
N PRO A 325 15.88 2.29 -6.30
CA PRO A 325 15.18 3.59 -6.25
C PRO A 325 14.37 3.89 -7.52
N ASP A 326 13.51 4.92 -7.45
CA ASP A 326 12.64 5.38 -8.55
C ASP A 326 12.66 6.92 -8.63
N HIS A 327 12.17 7.47 -9.74
CA HIS A 327 12.06 8.92 -9.95
C HIS A 327 11.20 9.60 -8.90
N TYR A 328 11.60 10.80 -8.48
CA TYR A 328 10.93 11.61 -7.45
C TYR A 328 9.41 11.62 -7.55
N ARG A 329 8.86 11.82 -8.75
CA ARG A 329 7.39 11.90 -8.94
C ARG A 329 6.67 10.61 -8.57
N THR A 330 7.25 9.46 -8.92
CA THR A 330 6.68 8.15 -8.58
C THR A 330 6.69 7.94 -7.07
N VAL A 331 7.80 8.29 -6.42
CA VAL A 331 7.95 8.19 -4.96
C VAL A 331 6.99 9.15 -4.25
N GLU A 332 6.89 10.40 -4.72
CA GLU A 332 5.97 11.41 -4.19
C GLU A 332 4.51 10.96 -4.26
N GLU A 333 4.09 10.37 -5.38
CA GLU A 333 2.73 9.83 -5.52
C GLU A 333 2.48 8.67 -4.55
N LYS A 334 3.36 7.68 -4.53
CA LYS A 334 3.21 6.50 -3.66
C LYS A 334 3.13 6.90 -2.19
N LEU A 335 4.01 7.79 -1.73
CA LEU A 335 4.01 8.27 -0.35
C LEU A 335 2.81 9.18 -0.05
N GLY A 336 2.41 10.06 -0.97
CA GLY A 336 1.25 10.94 -0.79
C GLY A 336 -0.05 10.16 -0.63
N ARG A 337 -0.27 9.17 -1.50
CA ARG A 337 -1.45 8.29 -1.41
C ARG A 337 -1.45 7.47 -0.13
N ALA A 338 -0.33 6.82 0.19
CA ALA A 338 -0.20 6.06 1.42
C ALA A 338 -0.45 6.93 2.67
N GLY A 339 0.00 8.20 2.65
CA GLY A 339 -0.24 9.14 3.73
C GLY A 339 -1.71 9.51 3.92
N GLY A 340 -2.44 9.75 2.83
CA GLY A 340 -3.89 10.00 2.90
C GLY A 340 -4.68 8.78 3.38
N GLN A 341 -4.33 7.59 2.87
CA GLN A 341 -4.92 6.31 3.28
C GLN A 341 -4.67 6.00 4.76
N LEU A 342 -3.45 6.26 5.25
CA LEU A 342 -3.12 6.11 6.67
C LEU A 342 -3.86 7.13 7.53
N LEU A 343 -4.00 8.37 7.06
CA LEU A 343 -4.60 9.46 7.84
C LEU A 343 -6.09 9.23 8.16
N GLY A 344 -6.89 8.74 7.20
CA GLY A 344 -8.34 8.57 7.37
C GLY A 344 -8.75 7.79 8.65
N PRO A 345 -8.26 6.55 8.85
CA PRO A 345 -8.49 5.79 10.08
C PRO A 345 -7.93 6.47 11.34
N ILE A 346 -6.79 7.18 11.22
CA ILE A 346 -6.15 7.87 12.34
C ILE A 346 -6.97 9.05 12.82
N LEU A 347 -7.64 9.80 11.93
CA LEU A 347 -8.54 10.88 12.32
C LEU A 347 -9.64 10.40 13.26
N SER A 348 -10.27 9.27 12.94
CA SER A 348 -11.32 8.68 13.78
C SER A 348 -10.81 8.27 15.17
N LYS A 349 -9.64 7.62 15.24
CA LYS A 349 -9.02 7.22 16.51
C LYS A 349 -8.56 8.43 17.33
N TRP A 350 -8.02 9.45 16.66
CA TRP A 350 -7.52 10.67 17.28
C TRP A 350 -8.62 11.46 17.99
N VAL A 351 -9.73 11.73 17.30
CA VAL A 351 -10.83 12.54 17.88
C VAL A 351 -11.62 11.80 18.96
N THR A 352 -11.54 10.47 18.99
CA THR A 352 -12.14 9.63 20.04
C THR A 352 -11.18 9.33 21.20
N GLY A 353 -9.93 9.82 21.14
CA GLY A 353 -8.92 9.59 22.17
C GLY A 353 -8.42 8.14 22.24
N LYS A 354 -8.67 7.32 21.21
CA LYS A 354 -8.31 5.89 21.14
C LYS A 354 -6.96 5.64 20.47
N ILE A 355 -6.00 6.55 20.64
CA ILE A 355 -4.69 6.46 20.02
C ILE A 355 -3.59 6.76 21.02
N GLU A 356 -2.65 5.84 21.11
CA GLU A 356 -1.43 6.01 21.86
C GLU A 356 -0.43 6.82 21.04
N LYS A 357 0.25 7.75 21.69
CA LYS A 357 1.19 8.68 21.05
C LYS A 357 2.60 8.22 21.37
N LYS A 358 3.44 8.04 20.35
CA LYS A 358 4.85 7.72 20.54
C LYS A 358 5.68 9.00 20.49
N ILE A 359 6.33 9.33 21.61
CA ILE A 359 7.33 10.40 21.66
C ILE A 359 8.54 9.97 20.84
N GLN A 360 9.05 10.87 20.00
CA GLN A 360 10.21 10.58 19.16
C GLN A 360 11.50 10.54 19.99
N ASN A 361 12.44 9.68 19.63
CA ASN A 361 13.79 9.67 20.20
C ASN A 361 14.67 10.68 19.46
N ASP A 362 15.03 11.79 20.09
CA ASP A 362 15.84 12.84 19.47
C ASP A 362 17.26 12.40 19.13
N LEU A 363 17.82 11.40 19.83
CA LEU A 363 19.14 10.85 19.51
C LEU A 363 19.16 10.09 18.17
N GLU A 364 18.00 9.63 17.71
CA GLU A 364 17.85 8.96 16.42
C GLU A 364 17.48 9.93 15.29
N ALA A 365 17.22 11.20 15.60
CA ALA A 365 16.75 12.17 14.61
C ALA A 365 17.81 12.47 13.55
N SER A 366 17.37 12.61 12.30
CA SER A 366 18.18 13.18 11.22
C SER A 366 17.41 14.30 10.53
N TYR A 367 18.12 15.24 9.93
CA TYR A 367 17.54 16.47 9.39
C TYR A 367 17.89 16.63 7.91
N THR A 368 16.89 17.05 7.15
CA THR A 368 17.03 17.44 5.76
C THR A 368 17.24 18.96 5.66
N LYS A 369 17.88 19.37 4.58
CA LYS A 369 18.08 20.79 4.26
C LYS A 369 17.20 21.18 3.09
N GLU A 370 16.95 22.47 2.93
CA GLU A 370 16.40 22.98 1.68
C GLU A 370 17.35 22.62 0.55
N VAL A 371 16.83 21.99 -0.49
CA VAL A 371 17.59 21.68 -1.70
C VAL A 371 17.92 23.00 -2.40
N LYS A 372 19.05 23.07 -3.10
CA LYS A 372 19.49 24.25 -3.85
C LYS A 372 19.78 23.88 -5.30
N LYS A 373 20.01 24.88 -6.15
CA LYS A 373 20.33 24.64 -7.56
C LYS A 373 21.61 23.81 -7.71
N GLU A 374 22.59 24.07 -6.86
CA GLU A 374 23.93 23.46 -6.88
C GLU A 374 23.88 21.96 -6.53
N ASP A 375 22.89 21.52 -5.74
CA ASP A 375 22.71 20.11 -5.40
C ASP A 375 22.44 19.26 -6.65
N GLY A 376 21.90 19.86 -7.71
CA GLY A 376 21.67 19.19 -9.00
C GLY A 376 22.93 18.91 -9.80
N LEU A 377 24.08 19.50 -9.47
CA LEU A 377 25.32 19.30 -10.22
C LEU A 377 25.84 17.86 -10.03
N LEU A 378 26.09 17.14 -11.11
CA LEU A 378 26.67 15.80 -11.10
C LEU A 378 28.18 15.85 -11.34
N GLU A 379 28.91 14.99 -10.64
CA GLU A 379 30.36 14.81 -10.80
C GLU A 379 30.58 13.50 -11.57
N LEU A 380 30.80 13.56 -12.88
CA LEU A 380 30.80 12.36 -13.75
C LEU A 380 31.86 11.32 -13.39
N ASP A 381 32.95 11.75 -12.78
CA ASP A 381 34.04 10.95 -12.23
C ASP A 381 33.75 10.42 -10.81
N GLY A 382 32.69 10.90 -10.16
CA GLY A 382 32.22 10.44 -8.87
C GLY A 382 31.50 9.08 -8.91
N PRO A 383 31.08 8.56 -7.74
CA PRO A 383 30.43 7.25 -7.65
C PRO A 383 29.15 7.16 -8.49
N ALA A 384 29.05 6.12 -9.31
CA ALA A 384 27.95 5.97 -10.27
C ALA A 384 26.56 5.97 -9.61
N GLU A 385 26.43 5.26 -8.49
CA GLU A 385 25.19 5.19 -7.70
C GLU A 385 24.74 6.55 -7.17
N VAL A 386 25.68 7.39 -6.73
CA VAL A 386 25.38 8.72 -6.20
C VAL A 386 24.80 9.60 -7.31
N ASN A 387 25.46 9.64 -8.47
CA ASN A 387 24.96 10.41 -9.61
C ASN A 387 23.61 9.90 -10.10
N TRP A 388 23.45 8.58 -10.19
CA TRP A 388 22.18 7.97 -10.59
C TRP A 388 21.04 8.33 -9.65
N ARG A 389 21.25 8.22 -8.33
CA ARG A 389 20.26 8.66 -7.34
C ARG A 389 19.96 10.14 -7.40
N LYS A 390 20.94 11.01 -7.67
CA LYS A 390 20.71 12.44 -7.88
C LYS A 390 19.83 12.71 -9.10
N VAL A 391 19.99 11.96 -10.20
CA VAL A 391 19.10 12.03 -11.37
C VAL A 391 17.65 11.71 -10.97
N LEU A 392 17.45 10.64 -10.21
CA LEU A 392 16.12 10.22 -9.76
C LEU A 392 15.50 11.22 -8.77
N ALA A 393 16.25 11.62 -7.74
CA ALA A 393 15.81 12.50 -6.65
C ALA A 393 15.53 13.93 -7.09
N TYR A 394 16.32 14.45 -8.04
CA TYR A 394 16.23 15.83 -8.52
C TYR A 394 15.60 15.96 -9.91
N SER A 395 14.90 14.92 -10.39
CA SER A 395 14.24 14.87 -11.70
C SER A 395 13.25 16.01 -11.98
N ASN A 396 12.67 16.61 -10.92
CA ASN A 396 11.78 17.77 -11.00
C ASN A 396 12.51 19.09 -10.74
N TRP A 397 13.04 19.26 -9.53
CA TRP A 397 13.83 20.42 -9.12
C TRP A 397 14.97 19.94 -8.22
N PRO A 398 16.19 20.47 -8.37
CA PRO A 398 16.64 21.52 -9.31
C PRO A 398 16.87 21.05 -10.76
N GLY A 399 16.63 19.76 -11.04
CA GLY A 399 17.12 19.10 -12.24
C GLY A 399 18.57 18.66 -12.03
N ALA A 400 18.87 17.37 -12.18
CA ALA A 400 20.25 16.90 -12.22
C ALA A 400 20.94 17.37 -13.51
N TYR A 401 22.16 17.87 -13.44
CA TYR A 401 22.85 18.42 -14.60
C TYR A 401 24.37 18.29 -14.51
N ILE A 402 25.03 18.37 -15.66
CA ILE A 402 26.47 18.52 -15.79
C ILE A 402 26.81 19.84 -16.48
N ILE A 403 28.06 20.27 -16.33
CA ILE A 403 28.68 21.27 -17.19
C ILE A 403 29.57 20.53 -18.17
N PHE A 404 29.19 20.53 -19.46
CA PHE A 404 29.87 19.80 -20.52
C PHE A 404 30.63 20.76 -21.42
N LYS A 405 31.93 20.52 -21.65
CA LYS A 405 32.74 21.28 -22.60
C LYS A 405 32.66 20.62 -23.97
N ASN A 406 32.06 21.31 -24.94
CA ASN A 406 31.93 20.77 -26.31
C ASN A 406 33.28 20.81 -27.09
N LYS A 407 33.33 20.20 -28.28
CA LYS A 407 34.49 20.27 -29.19
C LYS A 407 34.98 21.68 -29.55
N PHE A 408 34.16 22.71 -29.36
CA PHE A 408 34.53 24.12 -29.57
C PHE A 408 35.08 24.79 -28.30
N GLY A 409 35.27 24.04 -27.22
CA GLY A 409 35.77 24.53 -25.94
C GLY A 409 34.74 25.31 -25.11
N LYS A 410 33.48 25.39 -25.54
CA LYS A 410 32.41 26.10 -24.84
C LYS A 410 31.73 25.21 -23.81
N GLU A 411 31.55 25.73 -22.61
CA GLU A 411 30.77 25.08 -21.57
C GLU A 411 29.27 25.19 -21.84
N VAL A 412 28.58 24.06 -21.74
CA VAL A 412 27.14 23.93 -21.95
C VAL A 412 26.56 23.17 -20.76
N ARG A 413 25.55 23.75 -20.12
CA ARG A 413 24.77 23.03 -19.10
C ARG A 413 23.91 21.98 -19.79
N VAL A 414 24.01 20.73 -19.33
CA VAL A 414 23.22 19.61 -19.83
C VAL A 414 22.44 19.01 -18.68
N VAL A 415 21.10 19.10 -18.73
CA VAL A 415 20.23 18.47 -17.74
C VAL A 415 20.09 17.00 -18.07
N ILE A 416 20.32 16.13 -17.09
CA ILE A 416 20.15 14.68 -17.21
C ILE A 416 18.73 14.33 -16.77
N LYS A 417 17.91 13.83 -17.69
CA LYS A 417 16.52 13.44 -17.44
C LYS A 417 16.42 12.00 -16.98
N ASP A 418 17.34 11.16 -17.41
CA ASP A 418 17.37 9.74 -17.09
C ASP A 418 18.79 9.17 -17.26
N ALA A 419 19.09 8.12 -16.51
CA ALA A 419 20.38 7.47 -16.52
C ALA A 419 20.29 6.02 -16.05
N GLU A 420 21.28 5.22 -16.44
CA GLU A 420 21.45 3.86 -15.98
C GLU A 420 22.85 3.66 -15.39
N ILE A 421 23.01 2.58 -14.62
CA ILE A 421 24.32 2.07 -14.24
C ILE A 421 24.57 0.83 -15.08
N ARG A 422 25.63 0.87 -15.89
CA ARG A 422 26.04 -0.24 -16.74
C ARG A 422 27.52 -0.47 -16.61
N ASP A 423 27.89 -1.72 -16.29
CA ASP A 423 29.26 -2.13 -16.00
C ASP A 423 29.90 -1.30 -14.86
N GLY A 424 29.09 -0.97 -13.84
CA GLY A 424 29.51 -0.13 -12.70
C GLY A 424 29.70 1.35 -13.01
N LYS A 425 29.38 1.79 -14.24
CA LYS A 425 29.55 3.19 -14.68
C LYS A 425 28.21 3.90 -14.84
N PHE A 426 28.16 5.15 -14.43
CA PHE A 426 27.02 6.04 -14.66
C PHE A 426 26.94 6.38 -16.15
N ARG A 427 25.77 6.16 -16.76
CA ARG A 427 25.51 6.46 -18.17
C ARG A 427 24.21 7.25 -18.29
N PRO A 428 24.29 8.56 -18.64
CA PRO A 428 23.11 9.29 -19.06
C PRO A 428 22.46 8.62 -20.27
N THR A 429 21.13 8.56 -20.30
CA THR A 429 20.38 8.00 -21.44
C THR A 429 19.57 9.09 -22.14
N ARG A 430 18.87 9.93 -21.37
CA ARG A 430 18.08 11.06 -21.87
C ARG A 430 18.54 12.37 -21.26
N ILE A 431 18.72 13.39 -22.10
CA ILE A 431 19.28 14.67 -21.69
C ILE A 431 18.59 15.86 -22.37
N VAL A 432 18.75 17.05 -21.79
CA VAL A 432 18.34 18.33 -22.37
C VAL A 432 19.50 19.32 -22.28
N PRO A 433 20.25 19.55 -23.38
CA PRO A 433 21.24 20.61 -23.45
C PRO A 433 20.59 21.99 -23.38
N ALA A 434 21.29 22.98 -22.81
CA ALA A 434 20.80 24.35 -22.74
C ALA A 434 20.38 24.89 -24.13
N GLY A 435 19.12 25.33 -24.24
CA GLY A 435 18.55 25.87 -25.48
C GLY A 435 18.18 24.83 -26.54
N LYS A 436 18.23 23.53 -26.23
CA LYS A 436 17.86 22.44 -27.15
C LYS A 436 16.68 21.62 -26.62
N LYS A 437 16.09 20.79 -27.50
CA LYS A 437 15.08 19.78 -27.13
C LYS A 437 15.73 18.57 -26.47
N GLU A 438 14.92 17.76 -25.80
CA GLU A 438 15.34 16.46 -25.26
C GLU A 438 15.88 15.56 -26.37
N MET A 439 16.97 14.85 -26.08
CA MET A 439 17.64 13.92 -27.01
C MET A 439 18.37 12.81 -26.24
N SER A 440 18.81 11.78 -26.96
CA SER A 440 19.66 10.74 -26.38
C SER A 440 21.06 11.28 -26.07
N TRP A 441 21.72 10.68 -25.08
CA TRP A 441 23.11 10.99 -24.78
C TRP A 441 24.04 10.68 -25.96
N GLU A 442 23.77 9.63 -26.71
CA GLU A 442 24.56 9.21 -27.87
C GLU A 442 24.46 10.20 -29.05
N ASP A 443 23.26 10.71 -29.33
CA ASP A 443 23.08 11.74 -30.36
C ASP A 443 23.80 13.03 -29.98
N PHE A 444 23.79 13.37 -28.69
CA PHE A 444 24.49 14.55 -28.18
C PHE A 444 26.01 14.46 -28.34
N LEU A 445 26.59 13.29 -28.03
CA LEU A 445 28.03 13.04 -28.21
C LEU A 445 28.45 12.99 -29.68
N ARG A 446 27.58 12.52 -30.60
CA ARG A 446 27.91 12.59 -32.04
C ARG A 446 28.02 14.02 -32.57
N GLY A 447 27.33 14.97 -31.92
CA GLY A 447 27.32 16.37 -32.32
C GLY A 447 28.39 17.26 -31.66
N ASN A 448 29.00 16.84 -30.56
CA ASN A 448 29.90 17.65 -29.73
C ASN A 448 31.18 16.93 -29.38
#